data_AF-A0A066YVW1-F1
#
_entry.id   AF-A0A066YVW1-F1
#
_cell.length_a   1.000
_cell.length_b   1.000
_cell.length_c   1.000
_cell.angle_alpha   90.00
_cell.angle_beta   90.00
_cell.angle_gamma   90.00
#
_symmetry.space_group_name_H-M   'P 1'
#
loop_
_entity.id
_entity.type
_entity.pdbx_description
1 polymer ?
#
loop_
_entity_poly.entity_id
_entity_poly.type
_entity_poly.pdbx_seq_one_letter_code
_entity_poly.pdbx_strand_id
1 'polypeptide(L)'
;MSHGPGPGAAEPEPAAEPWLTGGEVAALWPVRTEVLPQAARRAGIRVRAIGGESRGTYGAAPVFYRYHPGDVRRAAAELAERRIDLPPAWRTDTPEGRRAEFWTRLGARVTGVLTLALLLAGLVLLVGSVGFVVYKVTTHH
;
A
#
# COMPACT_ATOMS: atom_id res chain seq x y z
N MET A 1 49.29 37.87 -21.86
CA MET A 1 48.06 37.25 -22.40
C MET A 1 47.61 36.21 -21.39
N SER A 2 46.54 36.52 -20.68
CA SER A 2 46.00 35.70 -19.59
C SER A 2 45.15 34.55 -20.17
N HIS A 3 45.55 33.30 -19.96
CA HIS A 3 44.63 32.18 -20.08
C HIS A 3 43.97 31.96 -18.72
N GLY A 4 42.69 32.32 -18.62
CA GLY A 4 41.88 32.05 -17.43
C GLY A 4 41.66 30.55 -17.23
N PRO A 5 41.55 30.08 -15.98
CA PRO A 5 41.24 28.68 -15.70
C PRO A 5 39.83 28.37 -16.24
N GLY A 6 39.72 27.32 -17.04
CA GLY A 6 38.45 26.84 -17.59
C GLY A 6 37.45 26.54 -16.47
N PRO A 7 36.14 26.71 -16.73
CA PRO A 7 35.11 26.57 -15.71
C PRO A 7 35.16 25.14 -15.16
N GLY A 8 35.26 25.04 -13.84
CA GLY A 8 35.31 23.78 -13.12
C GLY A 8 34.22 22.85 -13.63
N ALA A 9 34.60 21.62 -13.96
CA ALA A 9 33.66 20.54 -14.13
C ALA A 9 32.78 20.53 -12.87
N ALA A 10 31.50 20.85 -13.05
CA ALA A 10 30.53 20.80 -11.98
C ALA A 10 30.62 19.39 -11.38
N GLU A 11 30.96 19.33 -10.10
CA GLU A 11 30.90 18.10 -9.31
C GLU A 11 29.49 17.52 -9.54
N PRO A 12 29.35 16.26 -9.99
CA PRO A 12 28.04 15.70 -10.25
C PRO A 12 27.25 15.78 -8.96
N GLU A 13 26.15 16.55 -8.96
CA GLU A 13 25.23 16.59 -7.84
C GLU A 13 24.95 15.15 -7.41
N PRO A 14 25.13 14.80 -6.12
CA PRO A 14 24.88 13.45 -5.68
C PRO A 14 23.48 13.06 -6.12
N ALA A 15 23.39 12.03 -6.97
CA ALA A 15 22.14 11.58 -7.54
C ALA A 15 21.12 11.44 -6.40
N ALA A 16 20.07 12.27 -6.42
CA ALA A 16 19.11 12.32 -5.34
C ALA A 16 18.61 10.91 -5.04
N GLU A 17 18.74 10.47 -3.79
CA GLU A 17 18.37 9.10 -3.41
C GLU A 17 16.93 8.79 -3.84
N PRO A 18 16.68 7.58 -4.38
CA PRO A 18 15.37 7.19 -4.83
C PRO A 18 14.37 7.16 -3.67
N TRP A 19 13.14 7.59 -3.94
CA TRP A 19 12.07 7.58 -2.94
C TRP A 19 11.64 6.15 -2.61
N LEU A 20 11.51 5.87 -1.31
CA LEU A 20 11.23 4.53 -0.79
C LEU A 20 9.76 4.15 -0.97
N THR A 21 9.52 2.88 -1.24
CA THR A 21 8.21 2.22 -1.18
C THR A 21 7.79 1.94 0.26
N GLY A 22 6.50 1.63 0.46
CA GLY A 22 6.01 1.25 1.78
C GLY A 22 6.70 0.01 2.37
N GLY A 23 7.07 -0.97 1.52
CA GLY A 23 7.79 -2.17 1.96
C GLY A 23 9.20 -1.88 2.44
N GLU A 24 9.93 -1.02 1.72
CA GLU A 24 11.28 -0.59 2.12
C GLU A 24 11.26 0.21 3.43
N VAL A 25 10.26 1.08 3.62
CA VAL A 25 10.10 1.81 4.88
C VAL A 25 9.72 0.87 6.03
N ALA A 26 8.81 -0.07 5.81
CA ALA A 26 8.38 -1.04 6.85
C ALA A 26 9.52 -2.00 7.28
N ALA A 27 10.53 -2.20 6.43
CA ALA A 27 11.73 -2.95 6.80
C ALA A 27 12.65 -2.17 7.75
N LEU A 28 12.69 -0.84 7.63
CA LEU A 28 13.52 0.05 8.45
C LEU A 28 12.79 0.57 9.69
N TRP A 29 11.45 0.53 9.67
CA TRP A 29 10.61 1.14 10.68
C TRP A 29 9.53 0.15 11.11
N PRO A 30 9.40 -0.20 12.40
CA PRO A 30 8.49 -1.23 12.89
C PRO A 30 7.04 -0.71 12.90
N VAL A 31 6.51 -0.37 11.74
CA VAL A 31 5.19 0.21 11.50
C VAL A 31 4.48 -0.64 10.47
N ARG A 32 3.20 -0.92 10.72
CA ARG A 32 2.36 -1.69 9.81
C ARG A 32 2.11 -0.93 8.51
N THR A 33 2.23 -1.64 7.38
CA THR A 33 2.12 -1.06 6.04
C THR A 33 0.79 -0.35 5.79
N GLU A 34 -0.32 -0.85 6.36
CA GLU A 34 -1.67 -0.30 6.14
C GLU A 34 -1.85 1.11 6.74
N VAL A 35 -1.16 1.41 7.84
CA VAL A 35 -1.22 2.72 8.54
C VAL A 35 0.04 3.55 8.29
N LEU A 36 0.97 3.04 7.49
CA LEU A 36 2.25 3.69 7.22
C LEU A 36 2.11 5.12 6.66
N PRO A 37 1.16 5.45 5.76
CA PRO A 37 0.97 6.84 5.32
C PRO A 37 0.58 7.79 6.47
N GLN A 38 -0.20 7.31 7.44
CA GLN A 38 -0.63 8.09 8.60
C GLN A 38 0.51 8.25 9.61
N ALA A 39 1.23 7.17 9.89
CA ALA A 39 2.41 7.18 10.73
C ALA A 39 3.50 8.10 10.15
N ALA A 40 3.73 8.04 8.83
CA ALA A 40 4.69 8.89 8.14
C ALA A 40 4.37 10.37 8.28
N ARG A 41 3.10 10.76 8.08
CA ARG A 41 2.66 12.15 8.31
C ARG A 41 2.88 12.59 9.76
N ARG A 42 2.58 11.72 10.73
CA ARG A 42 2.79 12.01 12.17
C ARG A 42 4.27 12.19 12.52
N ALA A 43 5.16 11.47 11.85
CA ALA A 43 6.62 11.58 12.00
C ALA A 43 7.25 12.73 11.17
N GLY A 44 6.45 13.51 10.44
CA GLY A 44 6.95 14.56 9.56
C GLY A 44 7.77 14.02 8.38
N ILE A 45 7.48 12.79 7.93
CA ILE A 45 8.07 12.21 6.73
C ILE A 45 7.32 12.75 5.51
N ARG A 46 8.05 13.29 4.53
CA ARG A 46 7.44 13.68 3.24
C ARG A 46 6.95 12.45 2.49
N VAL A 47 5.69 12.52 2.05
CA VAL A 47 5.00 11.47 1.31
C VAL A 47 4.55 12.00 -0.04
N ARG A 48 4.85 11.26 -1.11
CA ARG A 48 4.28 11.46 -2.45
C ARG A 48 3.25 10.38 -2.72
N ALA A 49 2.03 10.78 -3.04
CA ALA A 49 1.04 9.88 -3.61
C ALA A 49 1.21 9.85 -5.14
N ILE A 50 1.22 8.65 -5.72
CA ILE A 50 1.29 8.39 -7.14
C ILE A 50 0.04 7.60 -7.52
N GLY A 51 -0.70 8.06 -8.53
CA GLY A 51 -2.00 7.48 -8.89
C GLY A 51 -3.17 8.17 -8.18
N GLY A 52 -4.34 7.54 -8.18
CA GLY A 52 -5.58 8.09 -7.61
C GLY A 52 -6.40 8.99 -8.53
N GLU A 53 -5.83 9.50 -9.62
CA GLU A 53 -6.63 10.18 -10.65
C GLU A 53 -7.27 9.12 -11.56
N SER A 54 -8.53 8.77 -11.26
CA SER A 54 -9.43 8.20 -12.27
C SER A 54 -10.65 9.10 -12.38
N ARG A 55 -10.78 9.75 -13.53
CA ARG A 55 -12.00 10.47 -13.96
C ARG A 55 -12.73 9.68 -15.04
N GLY A 56 -12.94 8.37 -14.82
CA GLY A 56 -13.58 7.49 -15.81
C GLY A 56 -14.34 6.32 -15.21
N THR A 57 -15.08 5.61 -16.07
CA THR A 57 -16.10 4.58 -15.76
C THR A 57 -15.61 3.36 -14.95
N TYR A 58 -14.29 3.18 -14.81
CA TYR A 58 -13.67 1.98 -14.24
C TYR A 58 -13.21 2.14 -12.78
N GLY A 59 -13.63 3.20 -12.08
CA GLY A 59 -13.34 3.40 -10.66
C GLY A 59 -11.97 4.00 -10.38
N ALA A 60 -11.70 4.31 -9.11
CA ALA A 60 -10.48 4.99 -8.66
C ALA A 60 -9.23 4.16 -8.94
N ALA A 61 -8.22 4.76 -9.59
CA ALA A 61 -6.93 4.13 -9.79
C ALA A 61 -6.25 3.89 -8.43
N PRO A 62 -5.51 2.79 -8.25
CA PRO A 62 -4.79 2.52 -7.01
C PRO A 62 -3.83 3.67 -6.68
N VAL A 63 -3.84 4.08 -5.41
CA VAL A 63 -2.93 5.10 -4.88
C VAL A 63 -1.71 4.41 -4.28
N PHE A 64 -0.54 4.72 -4.81
CA PHE A 64 0.74 4.25 -4.30
C PHE A 64 1.44 5.36 -3.55
N TYR A 65 2.05 5.05 -2.41
CA TYR A 65 2.79 6.03 -1.60
C TYR A 65 4.29 5.82 -1.71
N ARG A 66 5.02 6.92 -1.87
CA ARG A 66 6.49 7.00 -1.86
C ARG A 66 6.94 7.91 -0.72
N TYR A 67 8.05 7.56 -0.07
CA TYR A 67 8.54 8.21 1.14
C TYR A 67 9.95 8.76 0.95
N HIS A 68 10.21 9.95 1.48
CA HIS A 68 11.53 10.56 1.37
C HIS A 68 12.57 9.80 2.24
N PRO A 69 13.67 9.30 1.66
CA PRO A 69 14.60 8.40 2.36
C PRO A 69 15.28 9.07 3.55
N GLY A 70 15.71 10.34 3.40
CA GLY A 70 16.32 11.10 4.49
C GLY A 70 15.38 11.33 5.68
N ASP A 71 14.08 11.53 5.42
CA ASP A 71 13.11 11.77 6.48
C ASP A 71 12.78 10.46 7.22
N VAL A 72 12.73 9.34 6.48
CA VAL A 72 12.54 8.00 7.05
C VAL A 72 13.70 7.62 7.96
N ARG A 73 14.95 7.86 7.56
CA ARG A 73 16.12 7.58 8.42
C ARG A 73 16.11 8.43 9.69
N ARG A 74 15.82 9.73 9.57
CA ARG A 74 15.65 10.63 10.73
C ARG A 74 14.55 10.12 11.67
N ALA A 75 13.37 9.81 11.12
CA ALA A 75 12.24 9.33 11.91
C ALA A 75 12.51 7.96 12.55
N ALA A 76 13.26 7.07 11.90
CA ALA A 76 13.67 5.79 12.47
C ALA A 76 14.58 6.00 13.70
N ALA A 77 15.55 6.92 13.61
CA ALA A 77 16.40 7.29 14.74
C ALA A 77 15.59 7.93 15.87
N GLU A 78 14.71 8.88 15.57
CA GLU A 78 13.85 9.53 16.56
C GLU A 78 12.86 8.54 17.22
N LEU A 79 12.38 7.52 16.49
CA LEU A 79 11.56 6.46 17.08
C LEU A 79 12.38 5.58 18.02
N ALA A 80 13.61 5.22 17.65
CA ALA A 80 14.51 4.44 18.51
C ALA A 80 14.81 5.18 19.82
N GLU A 81 14.96 6.50 19.74
CA GLU A 81 15.13 7.39 20.89
C GLU A 81 13.82 7.73 21.62
N ARG A 82 12.68 7.14 21.21
CA ARG A 82 11.33 7.37 21.77
C ARG A 82 10.87 8.84 21.72
N ARG A 83 11.39 9.63 20.78
CA ARG A 83 10.96 11.01 20.55
C ARG A 83 9.68 11.11 19.71
N ILE A 84 9.41 10.09 18.90
CA ILE A 84 8.14 9.98 18.16
C ILE A 84 7.21 9.02 18.89
N ASP A 85 6.06 9.55 19.33
CA ASP A 85 5.00 8.74 19.89
C ASP A 85 4.06 8.23 18.78
N LEU A 86 4.12 6.92 18.54
CA LEU A 86 3.22 6.20 17.65
C LEU A 86 2.29 5.30 18.48
N PRO A 87 0.98 5.27 18.15
CA PRO A 87 0.05 4.35 18.79
C PRO A 87 0.56 2.90 18.76
N PRO A 88 0.50 2.16 19.88
CA PRO A 88 0.98 0.78 19.95
C PRO A 88 0.38 -0.12 18.86
N ALA A 89 -0.91 0.04 18.54
CA ALA A 89 -1.60 -0.73 17.51
C ALA A 89 -1.07 -0.52 16.07
N TRP A 90 -0.29 0.54 15.84
CA TRP A 90 0.32 0.83 14.53
C TRP A 90 1.68 0.16 14.36
N ARG A 91 2.30 -0.24 15.47
CA ARG A 91 3.67 -0.74 15.51
C ARG A 91 3.72 -2.26 15.41
N THR A 92 4.63 -2.83 14.63
CA THR A 92 4.74 -4.28 14.46
C THR A 92 5.50 -4.97 15.60
N ASP A 93 6.25 -4.21 16.40
CA ASP A 93 7.03 -4.72 17.53
C ASP A 93 6.23 -4.83 18.84
N THR A 94 4.98 -4.36 18.86
CA THR A 94 4.11 -4.41 20.04
C THR A 94 3.12 -5.59 19.96
N PRO A 95 2.67 -6.12 21.11
CA PRO A 95 1.60 -7.12 21.15
C PRO A 95 0.31 -6.63 20.47
N GLU A 96 -0.06 -5.37 20.70
CA GLU A 96 -1.28 -4.75 20.17
C GLU A 96 -1.25 -4.69 18.65
N GLY A 97 -0.13 -4.27 18.07
CA GLY A 97 -0.02 -4.17 16.62
C GLY A 97 0.06 -5.53 15.94
N ARG A 98 0.74 -6.53 16.54
CA ARG A 98 0.69 -7.92 16.04
C ARG A 98 -0.73 -8.49 16.04
N ARG A 99 -1.50 -8.22 17.10
CA ARG A 99 -2.91 -8.62 17.17
C ARG A 99 -3.74 -7.91 16.11
N ALA A 100 -3.53 -6.61 15.92
CA ALA A 100 -4.25 -5.84 14.90
C ALA A 100 -3.91 -6.32 13.48
N GLU A 101 -2.65 -6.67 13.21
CA GLU A 101 -2.22 -7.26 11.93
C GLU A 101 -2.86 -8.63 11.69
N PHE A 102 -2.90 -9.49 12.73
CA PHE A 102 -3.58 -10.78 12.66
C PHE A 102 -5.05 -10.64 12.27
N TRP A 103 -5.80 -9.76 12.95
CA TRP A 103 -7.22 -9.54 12.65
C TRP A 103 -7.43 -8.95 11.26
N THR A 104 -6.54 -8.06 10.82
CA THR A 104 -6.59 -7.48 9.48
C THR A 104 -6.42 -8.56 8.42
N ARG A 105 -5.41 -9.44 8.57
CA ARG A 105 -5.15 -10.56 7.65
C ARG A 105 -6.26 -11.59 7.67
N LEU A 106 -6.80 -11.90 8.85
CA LEU A 106 -7.91 -12.84 9.00
C LEU A 106 -9.17 -12.30 8.32
N GLY A 107 -9.52 -11.03 8.57
CA GLY A 107 -10.65 -10.35 7.94
C GLY A 107 -10.54 -10.39 6.42
N ALA A 108 -9.39 -10.01 5.85
CA ALA A 108 -9.17 -10.04 4.41
C ALA A 108 -9.36 -11.45 3.80
N ARG A 109 -8.87 -12.49 4.48
CA ARG A 109 -9.05 -13.89 4.04
C ARG A 109 -10.51 -14.32 4.10
N VAL A 110 -11.20 -14.06 5.20
CA VAL A 110 -12.62 -14.40 5.37
C VAL A 110 -13.45 -13.69 4.31
N THR A 111 -13.24 -12.39 4.10
CA THR A 111 -13.92 -11.62 3.05
C THR A 111 -13.64 -12.23 1.67
N GLY A 112 -12.38 -12.54 1.34
CA GLY A 112 -12.02 -13.13 0.05
C GLY A 112 -12.70 -14.49 -0.19
N VAL A 113 -12.73 -15.36 0.81
CA VAL A 113 -13.40 -16.67 0.73
C VAL A 113 -14.91 -16.50 0.55
N LEU A 114 -15.55 -15.60 1.31
CA LEU A 114 -16.98 -15.33 1.19
C LEU A 114 -17.34 -14.76 -0.18
N THR A 115 -16.56 -13.80 -0.69
CA THR A 115 -16.76 -13.26 -2.03
C THR A 115 -16.66 -14.35 -3.10
N LEU A 116 -15.65 -15.22 -3.00
CA LEU A 116 -15.50 -16.35 -3.94
C LEU A 116 -16.68 -17.32 -3.86
N ALA A 117 -17.11 -17.68 -2.64
CA ALA A 117 -18.24 -18.57 -2.45
C ALA A 117 -19.54 -18.00 -3.04
N LEU A 118 -19.79 -16.70 -2.86
CA LEU A 118 -20.95 -16.01 -3.44
C LEU A 118 -20.90 -16.00 -4.97
N LEU A 119 -19.73 -15.76 -5.56
CA LEU A 119 -19.55 -15.80 -7.01
C LEU A 119 -19.82 -17.21 -7.58
N LEU A 120 -19.31 -18.25 -6.91
CA LEU A 120 -19.55 -19.64 -7.31
C LEU A 120 -21.03 -20.03 -7.15
N ALA A 121 -21.67 -19.63 -6.05
CA ALA A 121 -23.10 -19.87 -5.85
C ALA A 121 -23.94 -19.18 -6.93
N GLY A 122 -23.62 -17.92 -7.23
CA GLY A 122 -24.27 -17.17 -8.32
C GLY A 122 -24.08 -17.85 -9.68
N LEU A 123 -22.88 -18.36 -9.97
CA LEU A 123 -22.59 -19.08 -11.21
C LEU A 123 -23.40 -20.39 -11.31
N VAL A 124 -23.46 -21.18 -10.23
CA VAL A 124 -24.23 -22.42 -10.19
C VAL A 124 -25.71 -22.15 -10.40
N LEU A 125 -26.27 -21.12 -9.74
CA LEU A 125 -27.66 -20.71 -9.93
C LEU A 125 -27.94 -20.26 -11.36
N LEU A 126 -27.01 -19.51 -11.97
CA LEU A 126 -27.14 -19.06 -13.35
C LEU A 126 -27.13 -20.25 -14.32
N VAL A 127 -26.16 -21.17 -14.19
CA VAL A 127 -26.07 -22.38 -15.02
C VAL A 127 -27.31 -23.26 -14.84
N GLY A 128 -27.75 -23.48 -13.60
CA GLY A 128 -28.95 -24.24 -13.31
C GLY A 128 -30.21 -23.61 -13.90
N SER A 129 -30.33 -22.28 -13.82
CA SER A 129 -31.46 -21.55 -14.40
C SER A 129 -31.49 -21.64 -15.92
N VAL A 130 -30.34 -21.46 -16.59
CA VAL A 130 -30.22 -21.62 -18.05
C VAL A 130 -30.53 -23.06 -18.47
N GLY A 131 -29.98 -24.05 -17.77
CA GLY A 131 -30.25 -25.46 -18.03
C GLY A 131 -31.72 -25.81 -17.88
N PHE A 132 -32.39 -25.29 -16.84
CA PHE A 132 -33.82 -25.47 -16.63
C PHE A 132 -34.66 -24.84 -17.75
N VAL A 133 -34.32 -23.61 -18.18
CA VAL A 133 -35.00 -22.94 -19.30
C VAL A 133 -34.83 -23.72 -20.59
N VAL A 134 -33.60 -24.12 -20.92
CA VAL A 134 -33.32 -24.93 -22.12
C VAL A 134 -34.11 -26.23 -22.08
N TYR A 135 -33.99 -27.01 -20.99
CA TYR A 135 -34.71 -28.27 -20.84
C TYR A 135 -36.21 -28.10 -21.07
N LYS A 136 -36.83 -27.11 -20.42
CA LYS A 136 -38.26 -26.81 -20.56
C LYS A 136 -38.64 -26.48 -22.00
N VAL A 137 -37.83 -25.70 -22.72
CA VAL A 137 -38.09 -25.39 -24.13
C VAL A 137 -38.00 -26.63 -25.02
N THR A 138 -37.02 -27.52 -24.78
CA THR A 138 -36.83 -28.72 -25.62
C THR A 138 -37.84 -29.84 -25.37
N THR A 139 -38.45 -29.94 -24.17
CA THR A 139 -39.41 -31.02 -23.85
C THR A 139 -40.87 -30.71 -24.20
N HIS A 140 -41.19 -29.47 -24.55
CA HIS A 140 -42.56 -29.04 -24.89
C HIS A 140 -42.81 -28.89 -26.42
N HIS A 141 -41.90 -29.42 -27.25
CA HIS A 141 -42.07 -29.62 -28.70
C HIS A 141 -42.12 -31.12 -29.02
#